data_AF-A0A0G4IMS4-F1
#
_entry.id   AF-A0A0G4IMS4-F1
#
_cell.length_a   1.000
_cell.length_b   1.000
_cell.length_c   1.000
_cell.angle_alpha   90.00
_cell.angle_beta   90.00
_cell.angle_gamma   90.00
#
_symmetry.space_group_name_H-M   'P 1'
#
loop_
_entity.id
_entity.type
_entity.pdbx_description
1 polymer ?
#
loop_
_entity_poly.entity_id
_entity_poly.type
_entity_poly.pdbx_seq_one_letter_code
_entity_poly.pdbx_strand_id
1 'polypeptide(L)'
;MMRSAVYRAMARPRLPVAGAGFAPTGYRAMAAVANPAAPEPPSGFKAVVNKYGWLPFAAAAGSVALSKEILILNEEFLLVFTFSATVYALYKQLGGSVAKFFEERADRIRQELHTSLDTKAKLIDEEIQKAEAMLTVSDDIDAIYKQQAYLTERYLAAVPNKIRGQMANEILSRFNILAETERKFVSVAQDELAKAASEYVTKHFKAKGDAGVKGVIPLLTPGTAAQAKDPVEEQFIEYLKIVKKKVADIQGKEVTLDAKLKAKWRDALEELKRRDPSVADVKIETPEKLKLF
;
A
#
# COMPACT_ATOMS: atom_id res chain seq x y z
N MET A 1 -5.89 7.74 31.15
CA MET A 1 -5.90 9.23 31.09
C MET A 1 -6.32 9.65 29.69
N MET A 2 -7.52 10.20 29.59
CA MET A 2 -8.18 10.66 28.36
C MET A 2 -7.63 12.02 27.93
N ARG A 3 -7.38 12.20 26.62
CA ARG A 3 -7.32 13.51 25.92
C ARG A 3 -8.01 13.31 24.57
N SER A 4 -9.32 13.52 24.54
CA SER A 4 -9.99 14.76 24.11
C SER A 4 -9.80 15.05 22.62
N ALA A 5 -10.83 14.65 21.88
CA ALA A 5 -11.21 15.02 20.54
C ALA A 5 -10.94 16.49 20.19
N VAL A 6 -10.34 16.70 19.01
CA VAL A 6 -10.44 17.96 18.26
C VAL A 6 -10.98 17.60 16.88
N TYR A 7 -12.29 17.38 16.80
CA TYR A 7 -13.01 17.39 15.54
C TYR A 7 -13.11 18.86 15.10
N ARG A 8 -12.11 19.31 14.34
CA ARG A 8 -12.16 20.60 13.65
C ARG A 8 -13.05 20.42 12.44
N ALA A 9 -14.34 20.69 12.63
CA ALA A 9 -15.33 20.79 11.56
C ALA A 9 -14.82 21.81 10.53
N MET A 10 -14.26 21.33 9.43
CA MET A 10 -14.00 22.15 8.26
C MET A 10 -15.36 22.49 7.64
N ALA A 11 -15.93 23.59 8.10
CA ALA A 11 -17.02 24.27 7.44
C ALA A 11 -16.55 24.66 6.04
N ARG A 12 -16.90 23.85 5.04
CA ARG A 12 -16.74 24.21 3.63
C ARG A 12 -17.57 25.48 3.39
N PRO A 13 -17.01 26.54 2.80
CA PRO A 13 -17.81 27.67 2.34
C PRO A 13 -18.78 27.15 1.28
N ARG A 14 -20.08 27.21 1.58
CA ARG A 14 -21.13 27.02 0.58
C ARG A 14 -21.00 28.15 -0.42
N LEU A 15 -20.42 27.85 -1.59
CA LEU A 15 -20.52 28.72 -2.75
C LEU A 15 -22.01 28.96 -3.02
N PRO A 16 -22.44 30.22 -3.27
CA PRO A 16 -23.78 30.45 -3.78
C PRO A 16 -23.88 29.72 -5.11
N VAL A 17 -24.69 28.65 -5.14
CA VAL A 17 -25.18 28.08 -6.38
C VAL A 17 -25.99 29.20 -7.03
N ALA A 18 -25.34 29.93 -7.93
CA ALA A 18 -26.02 30.75 -8.92
C ALA A 18 -26.80 29.78 -9.80
N GLY A 19 -27.96 29.37 -9.30
CA GLY A 19 -29.00 28.76 -10.08
C GLY A 19 -29.45 29.80 -11.09
N ALA A 20 -28.70 29.92 -12.18
CA ALA A 20 -29.28 30.28 -13.46
C ALA A 20 -30.26 29.15 -13.77
N GLY A 21 -31.45 29.24 -13.17
CA GLY A 21 -32.58 28.43 -13.51
C GLY A 21 -32.75 28.59 -15.00
N PHE A 22 -32.40 27.54 -15.73
CA PHE A 22 -32.86 27.31 -17.07
C PHE A 22 -34.37 27.30 -16.92
N ALA A 23 -35.01 28.46 -17.14
CA ALA A 23 -36.44 28.52 -17.27
C ALA A 23 -36.73 27.61 -18.45
N PRO A 24 -37.43 26.47 -18.27
CA PRO A 24 -38.06 25.87 -19.42
C PRO A 24 -38.98 26.98 -19.92
N THR A 25 -38.71 27.50 -21.11
CA THR A 25 -39.74 28.13 -21.92
C THR A 25 -40.74 27.03 -22.23
N GLY A 26 -41.53 26.68 -21.20
CA GLY A 26 -42.82 26.11 -21.36
C GLY A 26 -43.52 27.11 -22.25
N TYR A 27 -43.75 26.69 -23.48
CA TYR A 27 -44.82 27.22 -24.29
C TYR A 27 -46.06 27.15 -23.40
N ARG A 28 -46.27 28.23 -22.64
CA ARG A 28 -47.56 28.56 -22.08
C ARG A 28 -48.38 28.77 -23.33
N ALA A 29 -49.00 27.69 -23.78
CA ALA A 29 -50.14 27.75 -24.64
C ALA A 29 -51.05 28.77 -23.97
N MET A 30 -51.00 30.00 -24.47
CA MET A 30 -52.11 30.91 -24.39
C MET A 30 -53.21 30.21 -25.18
N ALA A 31 -53.81 29.18 -24.58
CA ALA A 31 -55.23 28.98 -24.70
C ALA A 31 -55.85 30.24 -24.08
N ALA A 32 -55.80 31.33 -24.86
CA ALA A 32 -56.91 32.23 -24.89
C ALA A 32 -58.12 31.30 -25.05
N VAL A 33 -58.90 31.19 -23.98
CA VAL A 33 -60.29 30.80 -24.09
C VAL A 33 -60.89 31.87 -24.99
N ALA A 34 -60.72 31.66 -26.30
CA ALA A 34 -61.57 32.21 -27.30
C ALA A 34 -62.94 31.66 -26.92
N ASN A 35 -63.70 32.50 -26.22
CA ASN A 35 -65.14 32.42 -26.20
C ASN A 35 -65.55 32.00 -27.63
N PRO A 36 -66.24 30.87 -27.85
CA PRO A 36 -66.74 30.55 -29.17
C PRO A 36 -67.86 31.55 -29.45
N ALA A 37 -67.48 32.77 -29.85
CA ALA A 37 -68.36 33.63 -30.60
C ALA A 37 -68.82 32.77 -31.77
N ALA A 38 -70.10 32.40 -31.72
CA ALA A 38 -70.77 31.66 -32.77
C ALA A 38 -70.36 32.26 -34.12
N PRO A 39 -70.07 31.45 -35.15
CA PRO A 39 -69.69 31.98 -36.45
C PRO A 39 -70.82 32.89 -36.91
N GLU A 40 -70.56 34.21 -36.89
CA GLU A 40 -71.52 35.16 -37.42
C GLU A 40 -71.84 34.75 -38.85
N PRO A 41 -73.13 34.60 -39.22
CA PRO A 41 -73.48 34.20 -40.56
C PRO A 41 -72.85 35.19 -41.52
N PRO A 42 -72.08 34.75 -42.54
CA PRO A 42 -71.33 35.67 -43.37
C PRO A 42 -72.32 36.61 -44.08
N SER A 43 -72.52 37.82 -43.58
CA SER A 43 -73.58 38.69 -44.08
C SER A 43 -73.19 39.30 -45.42
N GLY A 44 -74.12 39.18 -46.38
CA GLY A 44 -74.20 39.95 -47.63
C GLY A 44 -73.13 39.64 -48.68
N PHE A 45 -71.89 40.09 -48.44
CA PHE A 45 -70.82 40.02 -49.45
C PHE A 45 -69.85 38.86 -49.21
N LYS A 46 -69.48 38.61 -47.94
CA LYS A 46 -68.59 37.48 -47.59
C LYS A 46 -69.22 36.12 -47.89
N ALA A 47 -70.54 35.96 -47.71
CA ALA A 47 -71.24 34.71 -48.05
C ALA A 47 -71.21 34.43 -49.55
N VAL A 48 -71.45 35.48 -50.34
CA VAL A 48 -71.57 35.34 -51.80
C VAL A 48 -70.18 35.15 -52.43
N VAL A 49 -69.16 35.84 -51.92
CA VAL A 49 -67.75 35.63 -52.32
C VAL A 49 -67.25 34.24 -51.90
N ASN A 50 -67.60 33.75 -50.71
CA ASN A 50 -67.23 32.38 -50.30
C ASN A 50 -67.99 31.30 -51.10
N LYS A 51 -69.23 31.58 -51.57
CA LYS A 51 -70.06 30.60 -52.29
C LYS A 51 -69.73 30.50 -53.78
N TYR A 52 -69.42 31.62 -54.43
CA TYR A 52 -69.14 31.68 -55.88
C TYR A 52 -67.66 31.88 -56.22
N GLY A 53 -66.82 32.10 -55.20
CA GLY A 53 -65.42 32.46 -55.37
C GLY A 53 -65.24 33.92 -55.75
N TRP A 54 -64.02 34.44 -55.61
CA TRP A 54 -63.70 35.84 -55.94
C TRP A 54 -63.62 36.09 -57.46
N LEU A 55 -63.38 35.03 -58.24
CA LEU A 55 -63.20 35.06 -59.70
C LEU A 55 -64.36 35.71 -60.49
N PRO A 56 -65.64 35.32 -60.31
CA PRO A 56 -66.75 35.94 -61.06
C PRO A 56 -66.96 37.41 -60.68
N PHE A 57 -66.68 37.80 -59.44
CA PHE A 57 -66.75 39.19 -59.00
C PHE A 57 -65.67 40.05 -59.64
N ALA A 58 -64.43 39.54 -59.70
CA ALA A 58 -63.34 40.23 -60.39
C ALA A 58 -63.60 40.35 -61.90
N ALA A 59 -64.16 39.30 -62.53
CA ALA A 59 -64.54 39.33 -63.94
C ALA A 59 -65.65 40.36 -64.22
N ALA A 60 -66.68 40.43 -63.36
CA ALA A 60 -67.76 41.42 -63.48
C ALA A 60 -67.29 42.85 -63.20
N ALA A 61 -66.43 43.05 -62.20
CA ALA A 61 -65.82 44.36 -61.93
C ALA A 61 -64.92 44.80 -63.09
N GLY A 62 -64.12 43.88 -63.64
CA GLY A 62 -63.28 44.11 -64.81
C GLY A 62 -64.09 44.45 -66.06
N SER A 63 -65.20 43.75 -66.32
CA SER A 63 -66.06 44.03 -67.48
C SER A 63 -66.75 45.39 -67.36
N VAL A 64 -67.20 45.79 -66.17
CA VAL A 64 -67.78 47.13 -65.93
C VAL A 64 -66.71 48.22 -66.04
N ALA A 65 -65.49 47.98 -65.52
CA ALA A 65 -64.39 48.93 -65.61
C ALA A 65 -63.92 49.14 -67.06
N LEU A 66 -63.92 48.10 -67.88
CA LEU A 66 -63.66 48.17 -69.33
C LEU A 66 -64.82 48.85 -70.07
N SER A 67 -66.07 48.50 -69.76
CA SER A 67 -67.26 49.03 -70.45
C SER A 67 -67.48 50.52 -70.22
N LYS A 68 -66.99 51.09 -69.11
CA LYS A 68 -67.12 52.52 -68.79
C LYS A 68 -65.87 53.35 -69.10
N GLU A 69 -64.87 52.75 -69.76
CA GLU A 69 -63.56 53.38 -70.04
C GLU A 69 -62.86 53.95 -68.80
N ILE A 70 -63.22 53.49 -67.60
CA ILE A 70 -62.55 53.88 -66.35
C ILE A 70 -61.10 53.37 -66.37
N LEU A 71 -60.89 52.21 -67.01
CA LEU A 71 -59.58 51.72 -67.41
C LEU A 71 -59.35 52.06 -68.88
N ILE A 72 -58.66 53.19 -69.13
CA ILE A 72 -58.17 53.52 -70.47
C ILE A 72 -57.02 52.57 -70.77
N LEU A 73 -57.17 51.72 -71.80
CA LEU A 73 -56.14 50.81 -72.27
C LEU A 73 -55.03 51.59 -72.96
N ASN A 74 -54.18 52.22 -72.15
CA ASN A 74 -52.96 52.89 -72.58
C ASN A 74 -51.78 51.90 -72.59
N GLU A 75 -50.70 52.26 -73.26
CA GLU A 75 -49.45 51.48 -73.34
C GLU A 75 -48.90 51.10 -71.94
N GLU A 76 -49.12 51.96 -70.94
CA GLU A 76 -48.73 51.71 -69.54
C GLU A 76 -49.42 50.49 -68.91
N PHE A 77 -50.67 50.17 -69.29
CA PHE A 77 -51.37 48.98 -68.77
C PHE A 77 -50.76 47.69 -69.29
N LEU A 78 -50.26 47.68 -70.52
CA LEU A 78 -49.54 46.53 -71.08
C LEU A 78 -48.22 46.32 -70.33
N LEU A 79 -47.53 47.39 -69.96
CA LEU A 79 -46.32 47.33 -69.13
C LEU A 79 -46.62 46.77 -67.72
N VAL A 80 -47.67 47.24 -67.06
CA VAL A 80 -48.07 46.73 -65.73
C VAL A 80 -48.45 45.25 -65.79
N PHE A 81 -49.20 44.84 -66.81
CA PHE A 81 -49.59 43.43 -66.98
C PHE A 81 -48.40 42.52 -67.25
N THR A 82 -47.50 42.91 -68.16
CA THR A 82 -46.30 42.13 -68.48
C THR A 82 -45.32 42.07 -67.30
N PHE A 83 -45.16 43.17 -66.55
CA PHE A 83 -44.40 43.19 -65.31
C PHE A 83 -45.00 42.26 -64.24
N SER A 84 -46.31 42.33 -64.02
CA SER A 84 -47.01 41.48 -63.05
C SER A 84 -46.93 40.00 -63.43
N ALA A 85 -47.08 39.68 -64.72
CA ALA A 85 -46.91 38.32 -65.24
C ALA A 85 -45.47 37.81 -65.04
N THR A 86 -44.47 38.68 -65.22
CA THR A 86 -43.06 38.36 -65.01
C THR A 86 -42.75 38.11 -63.53
N VAL A 87 -43.25 38.97 -62.63
CA VAL A 87 -43.12 38.78 -61.17
C VAL A 87 -43.82 37.49 -60.73
N TYR A 88 -45.01 37.19 -61.27
CA TYR A 88 -45.71 35.95 -60.98
C TYR A 88 -44.95 34.70 -61.47
N ALA A 89 -44.40 34.75 -62.69
CA ALA A 89 -43.57 33.67 -63.23
C ALA A 89 -42.30 33.46 -62.39
N LEU A 90 -41.61 34.55 -62.01
CA LEU A 90 -40.45 34.51 -61.12
C LEU A 90 -40.81 33.94 -59.75
N TYR A 91 -41.92 34.35 -59.15
CA TYR A 91 -42.38 33.82 -57.87
C TYR A 91 -42.66 32.31 -57.96
N LYS A 92 -43.32 31.85 -59.03
CA LYS A 92 -43.62 30.42 -59.20
C LYS A 92 -42.36 29.58 -59.43
N GLN A 93 -41.38 30.10 -60.17
CA GLN A 93 -40.16 29.36 -60.52
C GLN A 93 -39.07 29.44 -59.42
N LEU A 94 -38.86 30.62 -58.83
CA LEU A 94 -37.84 30.84 -57.79
C LEU A 94 -38.37 30.57 -56.39
N GLY A 95 -39.68 30.71 -56.14
CA GLY A 95 -40.27 30.55 -54.81
C GLY A 95 -39.96 29.19 -54.20
N GLY A 96 -40.03 28.11 -55.00
CA GLY A 96 -39.67 26.78 -54.54
C GLY A 96 -38.18 26.62 -54.19
N SER A 97 -37.27 27.26 -54.94
CA SER A 97 -35.83 27.21 -54.68
C SER A 97 -35.45 28.03 -53.45
N VAL A 98 -36.04 29.21 -53.28
CA VAL A 98 -35.82 30.08 -52.12
C VAL A 98 -36.39 29.44 -50.85
N ALA A 99 -37.58 28.83 -50.93
CA ALA A 99 -38.16 28.10 -49.81
C ALA A 99 -37.26 26.93 -49.35
N LYS A 100 -36.78 26.11 -50.30
CA LYS A 100 -35.83 25.03 -50.01
C LYS A 100 -34.53 25.53 -49.38
N PHE A 101 -33.99 26.64 -49.86
CA PHE A 101 -32.78 27.24 -49.27
C PHE A 101 -32.98 27.65 -47.81
N PHE A 102 -34.14 28.25 -47.48
CA PHE A 102 -34.45 28.60 -46.10
C PHE A 102 -34.72 27.37 -45.22
N GLU A 103 -35.37 26.34 -45.76
CA GLU A 103 -35.61 25.08 -45.06
C GLU A 103 -34.30 24.34 -44.77
N GLU A 104 -33.42 24.17 -45.75
CA GLU A 104 -32.10 23.57 -45.56
C GLU A 104 -31.26 24.35 -44.54
N ARG A 105 -31.31 25.69 -44.58
CA ARG A 105 -30.61 26.52 -43.59
C ARG A 105 -31.20 26.34 -42.19
N ALA A 106 -32.52 26.28 -42.07
CA ALA A 106 -33.17 26.05 -40.79
C ALA A 106 -32.80 24.67 -40.22
N ASP A 107 -32.76 23.64 -41.06
CA ASP A 107 -32.39 22.29 -40.65
C ASP A 107 -30.93 22.16 -40.25
N ARG A 108 -30.01 22.83 -40.98
CA ARG A 108 -28.59 22.90 -40.56
C ARG A 108 -28.44 23.56 -39.20
N ILE A 109 -29.12 24.68 -38.97
CA ILE A 109 -29.08 25.36 -37.67
C ILE A 109 -29.64 24.45 -36.57
N ARG A 110 -30.75 23.75 -36.81
CA ARG A 110 -31.30 22.79 -35.84
C ARG A 110 -30.32 21.66 -35.54
N GLN A 111 -29.69 21.08 -36.56
CA GLN A 111 -28.68 20.04 -36.39
C GLN A 111 -27.49 20.54 -35.58
N GLU A 112 -26.99 21.73 -35.86
CA GLU A 112 -25.87 22.34 -35.15
C GLU A 112 -26.21 22.65 -33.68
N LEU A 113 -27.43 23.10 -33.39
CA LEU A 113 -27.90 23.23 -32.01
C LEU A 113 -28.00 21.87 -31.31
N HIS A 114 -28.53 20.85 -31.99
CA HIS A 114 -28.63 19.51 -31.41
C HIS A 114 -27.27 18.91 -31.10
N THR A 115 -26.29 19.04 -31.99
CA THR A 115 -24.91 18.56 -31.74
C THR A 115 -24.23 19.37 -30.64
N SER A 116 -24.45 20.69 -30.58
CA SER A 116 -23.93 21.52 -29.49
C SER A 116 -24.54 21.15 -28.13
N LEU A 117 -25.83 20.81 -28.08
CA LEU A 117 -26.47 20.36 -26.85
C LEU A 117 -25.99 18.96 -26.43
N ASP A 118 -25.86 18.03 -27.39
CA ASP A 118 -25.36 16.67 -27.10
C ASP A 118 -23.91 16.68 -26.61
N THR A 119 -23.06 17.51 -27.22
CA THR A 119 -21.67 17.70 -26.74
C THR A 119 -21.62 18.31 -25.34
N LYS A 120 -22.48 19.29 -25.02
CA LYS A 120 -22.57 19.83 -23.66
C LYS A 120 -23.06 18.79 -22.65
N ALA A 121 -24.05 17.98 -23.02
CA ALA A 121 -24.53 16.89 -22.16
C ALA A 121 -23.40 15.90 -21.84
N LYS A 122 -22.65 15.47 -22.86
CA LYS A 122 -21.48 14.59 -22.69
C LYS A 122 -20.40 15.19 -21.79
N LEU A 123 -20.10 16.48 -21.95
CA LEU A 123 -19.11 17.16 -21.10
C LEU A 123 -19.55 17.21 -19.63
N ILE A 124 -20.84 17.44 -19.38
CA ILE A 124 -21.40 17.42 -18.01
C ILE A 124 -21.33 16.00 -17.44
N ASP A 125 -21.68 14.98 -18.22
CA ASP A 125 -21.59 13.58 -17.77
C ASP A 125 -20.14 13.18 -17.44
N GLU A 126 -19.16 13.60 -18.26
CA GLU A 126 -17.74 13.39 -17.98
C GLU A 126 -17.28 14.11 -16.71
N GLU A 127 -17.79 15.32 -16.44
CA GLU A 127 -17.46 16.06 -15.22
C GLU A 127 -18.05 15.40 -13.97
N ILE A 128 -19.26 14.85 -14.07
CA ILE A 128 -19.87 14.04 -13.01
C ILE A 128 -19.03 12.79 -12.74
N GLN A 129 -18.64 12.04 -13.77
CA GLN A 129 -17.79 10.85 -13.60
C GLN A 129 -16.43 11.18 -12.98
N LYS A 130 -15.82 12.31 -13.35
CA LYS A 130 -14.58 12.79 -12.72
C LYS A 130 -14.79 13.15 -11.26
N ALA A 131 -15.91 13.79 -10.92
CA ALA A 131 -16.25 14.12 -9.54
C ALA A 131 -16.50 12.85 -8.70
N GLU A 132 -17.18 11.84 -9.24
CA GLU A 132 -17.36 10.54 -8.60
C GLU A 132 -16.02 9.83 -8.36
N ALA A 133 -15.13 9.84 -9.35
CA ALA A 133 -13.78 9.29 -9.19
C ALA A 133 -12.96 10.06 -8.13
N MET A 134 -13.15 11.38 -7.99
CA MET A 134 -12.50 12.13 -6.91
C MET A 134 -13.01 11.74 -5.51
N LEU A 135 -14.30 11.35 -5.39
CA LEU A 135 -14.83 10.87 -4.11
C LEU A 135 -14.18 9.53 -3.74
N THR A 136 -14.03 8.60 -4.69
CA THR A 136 -13.38 7.31 -4.42
C THR A 136 -11.91 7.45 -4.06
N VAL A 137 -11.20 8.43 -4.63
CA VAL A 137 -9.80 8.72 -4.26
C VAL A 137 -9.66 9.07 -2.77
N SER A 138 -10.65 9.74 -2.17
CA SER A 138 -10.59 10.04 -0.74
C SER A 138 -10.72 8.79 0.12
N ASP A 139 -11.58 7.84 -0.27
CA ASP A 139 -11.73 6.55 0.40
C ASP A 139 -10.46 5.70 0.25
N ASP A 140 -9.82 5.73 -0.92
CA ASP A 140 -8.55 5.05 -1.18
C ASP A 140 -7.41 5.60 -0.29
N ILE A 141 -7.34 6.92 -0.12
CA ILE A 141 -6.36 7.56 0.78
C ILE A 141 -6.57 7.09 2.23
N ASP A 142 -7.82 7.07 2.70
CA ASP A 142 -8.14 6.57 4.04
C ASP A 142 -7.80 5.08 4.20
N ALA A 143 -8.00 4.27 3.15
CA ALA A 143 -7.61 2.86 3.13
C ALA A 143 -6.08 2.71 3.22
N ILE A 144 -5.31 3.53 2.49
CA ILE A 144 -3.84 3.56 2.57
C ILE A 144 -3.39 3.89 3.99
N TYR A 145 -3.98 4.90 4.64
CA TYR A 145 -3.63 5.26 6.01
C TYR A 145 -3.94 4.15 7.01
N LYS A 146 -5.09 3.48 6.88
CA LYS A 146 -5.44 2.31 7.71
C LYS A 146 -4.44 1.17 7.51
N GLN A 147 -4.04 0.90 6.27
CA GLN A 147 -3.04 -0.13 5.97
C GLN A 147 -1.66 0.23 6.52
N GLN A 148 -1.26 1.50 6.44
CA GLN A 148 0.00 1.97 7.03
C GLN A 148 -0.01 1.85 8.56
N ALA A 149 -1.11 2.20 9.22
CA ALA A 149 -1.26 2.04 10.67
C ALA A 149 -1.15 0.57 11.07
N TYR A 150 -1.84 -0.32 10.35
CA TYR A 150 -1.78 -1.77 10.57
C TYR A 150 -0.38 -2.35 10.38
N LEU A 151 0.34 -1.94 9.32
CA LEU A 151 1.72 -2.37 9.07
C LEU A 151 2.67 -1.86 10.17
N THR A 152 2.48 -0.62 10.62
CA THR A 152 3.30 -0.05 11.70
C THR A 152 3.08 -0.80 13.01
N GLU A 153 1.83 -1.15 13.34
CA GLU A 153 1.51 -1.95 14.53
C GLU A 153 2.15 -3.35 14.46
N ARG A 154 2.03 -4.04 13.32
CA ARG A 154 2.68 -5.33 13.07
C ARG A 154 4.20 -5.24 13.20
N TYR A 155 4.81 -4.18 12.69
CA TYR A 155 6.24 -3.95 12.78
C TYR A 155 6.69 -3.72 14.23
N LEU A 156 5.97 -2.87 14.98
CA LEU A 156 6.22 -2.62 16.40
C LEU A 156 6.08 -3.89 17.25
N ALA A 157 5.20 -4.82 16.88
CA ALA A 157 5.09 -6.12 17.55
C ALA A 157 6.22 -7.11 17.15
N ALA A 158 6.69 -7.08 15.90
CA ALA A 158 7.68 -8.03 15.39
C ALA A 158 9.11 -7.71 15.82
N VAL A 159 9.50 -6.44 15.84
CA VAL A 159 10.86 -5.98 16.20
C VAL A 159 11.32 -6.49 17.59
N PRO A 160 10.56 -6.31 18.69
CA PRO A 160 11.02 -6.78 20.00
C PRO A 160 11.14 -8.30 20.06
N ASN A 161 10.29 -9.05 19.35
CA ASN A 161 10.41 -10.51 19.27
C ASN A 161 11.66 -10.93 18.51
N LYS A 162 12.02 -10.23 17.43
CA LYS A 162 13.27 -10.46 16.70
C LYS A 162 14.49 -10.17 17.59
N ILE A 163 14.49 -9.05 18.31
CA ILE A 163 15.58 -8.68 19.22
C ILE A 163 15.72 -9.71 20.35
N ARG A 164 14.61 -10.15 20.95
CA ARG A 164 14.62 -11.21 21.97
C ARG A 164 15.18 -12.52 21.43
N GLY A 165 14.81 -12.91 20.22
CA GLY A 165 15.37 -14.09 19.55
C GLY A 165 16.87 -13.98 19.30
N GLN A 166 17.34 -12.81 18.85
CA GLN A 166 18.77 -12.54 18.66
C GLN A 166 19.54 -12.59 19.98
N MET A 167 19.03 -11.95 21.04
CA MET A 167 19.63 -12.00 22.37
C MET A 167 19.67 -13.43 22.93
N ALA A 168 18.57 -14.19 22.78
CA ALA A 168 18.52 -15.58 23.21
C ALA A 168 19.57 -16.43 22.48
N ASN A 169 19.70 -16.27 21.17
CA ASN A 169 20.70 -16.98 20.37
C ASN A 169 22.13 -16.60 20.74
N GLU A 170 22.40 -15.32 21.02
CA GLU A 170 23.72 -14.86 21.47
C GLU A 170 24.08 -15.43 22.84
N ILE A 171 23.12 -15.42 23.79
CA ILE A 171 23.31 -16.01 25.12
C ILE A 171 23.56 -17.52 25.02
N LEU A 172 22.78 -18.24 24.20
CA LEU A 172 22.99 -19.66 23.94
C LEU A 172 24.36 -19.93 23.33
N SER A 173 24.80 -19.10 22.37
CA SER A 173 26.14 -19.20 21.80
C SER A 173 27.23 -19.06 22.86
N ARG A 174 27.12 -18.05 23.74
CA ARG A 174 28.05 -17.84 24.86
C ARG A 174 28.05 -19.01 25.85
N PHE A 175 26.89 -19.57 26.18
CA PHE A 175 26.80 -20.75 27.04
C PHE A 175 27.42 -22.00 26.39
N ASN A 176 27.24 -22.18 25.08
CA ASN A 176 27.86 -23.29 24.37
C ASN A 176 29.39 -23.16 24.34
N ILE A 177 29.91 -21.95 24.12
CA ILE A 177 31.35 -21.67 24.21
C ILE A 177 31.86 -21.97 25.62
N LEU A 178 31.15 -21.52 26.66
CA LEU A 178 31.52 -21.79 28.04
C LEU A 178 31.56 -23.30 28.34
N ALA A 179 30.52 -24.03 27.96
CA ALA A 179 30.45 -25.48 28.13
C ALA A 179 31.56 -26.22 27.37
N GLU A 180 31.94 -25.75 26.16
CA GLU A 180 33.06 -26.30 25.42
C GLU A 180 34.40 -26.03 26.12
N THR A 181 34.59 -24.81 26.66
CA THR A 181 35.80 -24.47 27.42
C THR A 181 35.91 -25.28 28.72
N GLU A 182 34.81 -25.49 29.43
CA GLU A 182 34.77 -26.35 30.63
C GLU A 182 35.14 -27.79 30.29
N ARG A 183 34.57 -28.36 29.22
CA ARG A 183 34.92 -29.71 28.76
C ARG A 183 36.41 -29.84 28.44
N LYS A 184 36.99 -28.86 27.75
CA LYS A 184 38.43 -28.82 27.46
C LYS A 184 39.26 -28.72 28.73
N PHE A 185 38.85 -27.87 29.67
CA PHE A 185 39.55 -27.70 30.94
C PHE A 185 39.53 -29.00 31.77
N VAL A 186 38.36 -29.64 31.89
CA VAL A 186 38.23 -30.93 32.59
C VAL A 186 39.09 -32.00 31.92
N SER A 187 39.11 -32.08 30.58
CA SER A 187 39.97 -33.01 29.85
C SER A 187 41.46 -32.77 30.13
N VAL A 188 41.92 -31.52 30.08
CA VAL A 188 43.32 -31.17 30.38
C VAL A 188 43.66 -31.50 31.83
N ALA A 189 42.77 -31.20 32.78
CA ALA A 189 42.97 -31.52 34.19
C ALA A 189 43.03 -33.04 34.42
N GLN A 190 42.20 -33.82 33.73
CA GLN A 190 42.24 -35.29 33.77
C GLN A 190 43.56 -35.83 33.19
N ASP A 191 44.01 -35.29 32.05
CA ASP A 191 45.28 -35.68 31.43
C ASP A 191 46.48 -35.32 32.32
N GLU A 192 46.49 -34.13 32.93
CA GLU A 192 47.54 -33.71 33.86
C GLU A 192 47.54 -34.56 35.13
N LEU A 193 46.37 -34.89 35.68
CA LEU A 193 46.25 -35.77 36.84
C LEU A 193 46.71 -37.18 36.52
N ALA A 194 46.36 -37.72 35.34
CA ALA A 194 46.83 -39.01 34.88
C ALA A 194 48.36 -39.03 34.68
N LYS A 195 48.94 -37.97 34.10
CA LYS A 195 50.40 -37.80 33.98
C LYS A 195 51.09 -37.70 35.33
N ALA A 196 50.59 -36.86 36.25
CA ALA A 196 51.18 -36.70 37.56
C ALA A 196 51.09 -37.98 38.41
N ALA A 197 49.95 -38.69 38.34
CA ALA A 197 49.76 -39.96 39.02
C ALA A 197 50.67 -41.06 38.45
N SER A 198 50.77 -41.17 37.12
CA SER A 198 51.69 -42.12 36.46
C SER A 198 53.17 -41.82 36.76
N GLU A 199 53.58 -40.55 36.81
CA GLU A 199 54.93 -40.16 37.26
C GLU A 199 55.18 -40.53 38.73
N TYR A 200 54.21 -40.31 39.61
CA TYR A 200 54.31 -40.66 41.02
C TYR A 200 54.47 -42.18 41.20
N VAL A 201 53.62 -42.97 40.56
CA VAL A 201 53.73 -44.44 40.54
C VAL A 201 55.06 -44.87 39.99
N THR A 202 55.51 -44.32 38.86
CA THR A 202 56.80 -44.69 38.26
C THR A 202 57.98 -44.38 39.20
N LYS A 203 57.97 -43.24 39.88
CA LYS A 203 59.00 -42.86 40.87
C LYS A 203 58.98 -43.76 42.10
N HIS A 204 57.80 -44.03 42.66
CA HIS A 204 57.65 -44.89 43.84
C HIS A 204 57.94 -46.37 43.54
N PHE A 205 57.61 -46.84 42.34
CA PHE A 205 57.92 -48.20 41.90
C PHE A 205 59.43 -48.38 41.67
N LYS A 206 60.10 -47.40 41.03
CA LYS A 206 61.57 -47.39 40.90
C LYS A 206 62.27 -47.36 42.25
N ALA A 207 61.73 -46.64 43.24
CA ALA A 207 62.29 -46.58 44.60
C ALA A 207 62.15 -47.89 45.39
N LYS A 208 61.15 -48.74 45.08
CA LYS A 208 60.93 -50.04 45.73
C LYS A 208 61.71 -51.21 45.09
N GLY A 209 62.34 -51.02 43.93
CA GLY A 209 63.20 -52.03 43.28
C GLY A 209 62.51 -53.39 43.05
N ASP A 210 63.28 -54.48 43.17
CA ASP A 210 62.85 -55.87 42.91
C ASP A 210 61.62 -56.34 43.72
N ALA A 211 61.31 -55.69 44.85
CA ALA A 211 60.14 -56.02 45.66
C ALA A 211 58.82 -55.61 44.99
N GLY A 212 58.83 -54.53 44.19
CA GLY A 212 57.66 -54.11 43.41
C GLY A 212 57.37 -55.07 42.26
N VAL A 213 58.41 -55.50 41.54
CA VAL A 213 58.29 -56.42 40.40
C VAL A 213 57.81 -57.81 40.86
N LYS A 214 58.34 -58.31 41.99
CA LYS A 214 57.91 -59.60 42.57
C LYS A 214 56.44 -59.64 43.02
N GLY A 215 55.83 -58.50 43.33
CA GLY A 215 54.41 -58.40 43.68
C GLY A 215 53.45 -58.41 42.49
N VAL A 216 53.93 -58.05 41.28
CA VAL A 216 53.11 -57.99 40.05
C VAL A 216 53.16 -59.30 39.26
N ILE A 217 54.26 -60.05 39.35
CA ILE A 217 54.43 -61.37 38.67
C ILE A 217 53.28 -62.37 38.98
N PRO A 218 52.76 -62.50 40.21
CA PRO A 218 51.64 -63.40 40.51
C PRO A 218 50.34 -63.01 39.79
N LEU A 219 50.08 -61.72 39.59
CA LEU A 219 48.87 -61.20 38.93
C LEU A 219 48.84 -61.44 37.42
N LEU A 220 50.01 -61.53 36.77
CA LEU A 220 50.14 -61.84 35.34
C LEU A 220 50.09 -63.35 35.03
N THR A 221 50.06 -64.20 36.06
CA THR A 221 50.01 -65.65 35.89
C THR A 221 48.55 -66.12 35.85
N PRO A 222 48.06 -66.71 34.73
CA PRO A 222 46.64 -67.06 34.60
C PRO A 222 46.28 -68.16 35.60
N GLY A 223 45.52 -67.81 36.65
CA GLY A 223 45.00 -68.75 37.65
C GLY A 223 44.99 -68.30 39.11
N THR A 224 45.61 -67.17 39.48
CA THR A 224 45.63 -66.65 40.87
C THR A 224 45.06 -65.23 41.02
N ALA A 225 44.36 -64.73 40.00
CA ALA A 225 43.90 -63.34 39.89
C ALA A 225 42.73 -62.94 40.83
N ALA A 226 42.25 -63.81 41.72
CA ALA A 226 41.03 -63.54 42.46
C ALA A 226 41.20 -62.67 43.72
N GLN A 227 42.39 -62.56 44.32
CA GLN A 227 42.52 -61.90 45.65
C GLN A 227 43.84 -61.16 45.94
N ALA A 228 44.76 -61.03 44.98
CA ALA A 228 45.97 -60.22 45.18
C ALA A 228 45.67 -58.74 44.90
N LYS A 229 45.83 -57.87 45.90
CA LYS A 229 45.67 -56.41 45.74
C LYS A 229 46.76 -55.89 44.80
N ASP A 230 46.37 -55.18 43.76
CA ASP A 230 47.31 -54.63 42.79
C ASP A 230 48.17 -53.55 43.47
N PRO A 231 49.50 -53.74 43.60
CA PRO A 231 50.38 -52.77 44.23
C PRO A 231 50.47 -51.44 43.45
N VAL A 232 50.05 -51.40 42.19
CA VAL A 232 49.90 -50.17 41.40
C VAL A 232 48.61 -49.45 41.78
N GLU A 233 47.49 -50.18 41.89
CA GLU A 233 46.20 -49.63 42.33
C GLU A 233 46.28 -49.03 43.73
N GLU A 234 46.94 -49.70 44.68
CA GLU A 234 47.15 -49.17 46.04
C GLU A 234 47.94 -47.85 46.02
N GLN A 235 48.96 -47.73 45.15
CA GLN A 235 49.76 -46.50 45.01
C GLN A 235 48.96 -45.36 44.35
N PHE A 236 48.09 -45.68 43.39
CA PHE A 236 47.15 -44.70 42.84
C PHE A 236 46.15 -44.22 43.90
N ILE A 237 45.60 -45.13 44.71
CA ILE A 237 44.67 -44.78 45.80
C ILE A 237 45.35 -43.90 46.86
N GLU A 238 46.62 -44.18 47.21
CA GLU A 238 47.40 -43.31 48.11
C GLU A 238 47.66 -41.93 47.52
N TYR A 239 48.05 -41.85 46.25
CA TYR A 239 48.22 -40.57 45.56
C TYR A 239 46.91 -39.78 45.53
N LEU A 240 45.78 -40.41 45.19
CA LEU A 240 44.46 -39.79 45.20
C LEU A 240 44.06 -39.30 46.61
N LYS A 241 44.43 -40.01 47.68
CA LYS A 241 44.24 -39.54 49.07
C LYS A 241 45.08 -38.31 49.38
N ILE A 242 46.34 -38.26 48.93
CA ILE A 242 47.23 -37.09 49.09
C ILE A 242 46.69 -35.90 48.29
N VAL A 243 46.28 -36.10 47.05
CA VAL A 243 45.66 -35.07 46.21
C VAL A 243 44.38 -34.57 46.84
N LYS A 244 43.49 -35.45 47.33
CA LYS A 244 42.25 -35.06 48.02
C LYS A 244 42.54 -34.21 49.26
N LYS A 245 43.58 -34.52 50.04
CA LYS A 245 44.03 -33.68 51.15
C LYS A 245 44.52 -32.32 50.67
N LYS A 246 45.40 -32.27 49.66
CA LYS A 246 45.91 -31.01 49.10
C LYS A 246 44.80 -30.13 48.51
N VAL A 247 43.81 -30.73 47.85
CA VAL A 247 42.64 -30.02 47.32
C VAL A 247 41.78 -29.47 48.45
N ALA A 248 41.51 -30.28 49.49
CA ALA A 248 40.78 -29.80 50.68
C ALA A 248 41.53 -28.69 51.44
N ASP A 249 42.86 -28.71 51.45
CA ASP A 249 43.71 -27.69 52.09
C ASP A 249 43.76 -26.36 51.31
N ILE A 250 43.42 -26.40 50.02
CA ILE A 250 43.39 -25.27 49.07
C ILE A 250 41.96 -24.74 48.87
N GLN A 251 40.94 -25.61 48.96
CA GLN A 251 39.53 -25.20 48.95
C GLN A 251 39.27 -24.20 50.08
N GLY A 252 38.75 -23.03 49.72
CA GLY A 252 38.52 -21.91 50.64
C GLY A 252 39.69 -20.93 50.84
N LYS A 253 40.87 -21.15 50.26
CA LYS A 253 41.98 -20.19 50.27
C LYS A 253 42.10 -19.46 48.92
N GLU A 254 42.35 -18.15 48.97
CA GLU A 254 42.61 -17.34 47.77
C GLU A 254 43.98 -17.72 47.19
N VAL A 255 43.99 -18.43 46.06
CA VAL A 255 45.24 -18.76 45.37
C VAL A 255 45.60 -17.59 44.47
N THR A 256 46.76 -16.99 44.72
CA THR A 256 47.37 -16.00 43.82
C THR A 256 47.88 -16.74 42.57
N LEU A 257 47.36 -16.36 41.40
CA LEU A 257 47.73 -16.96 40.12
C LEU A 257 49.24 -16.79 39.85
N ASP A 258 49.93 -17.92 39.67
CA ASP A 258 51.34 -17.96 39.24
C ASP A 258 51.52 -17.25 37.89
N ALA A 259 52.68 -16.62 37.68
CA ALA A 259 52.94 -15.74 36.53
C ALA A 259 52.79 -16.46 35.18
N LYS A 260 53.11 -17.76 35.13
CA LYS A 260 52.91 -18.61 33.95
C LYS A 260 51.45 -18.86 33.62
N LEU A 261 50.58 -18.97 34.63
CA LEU A 261 49.15 -19.14 34.41
C LEU A 261 48.52 -17.84 33.92
N LYS A 262 48.95 -16.69 34.46
CA LYS A 262 48.52 -15.36 33.98
C LYS A 262 48.90 -15.13 32.52
N ALA A 263 50.08 -15.59 32.08
CA ALA A 263 50.49 -15.51 30.68
C ALA A 263 49.57 -16.32 29.75
N LYS A 264 49.30 -17.58 30.09
CA LYS A 264 48.37 -18.43 29.31
C LYS A 264 46.95 -17.88 29.26
N TRP A 265 46.48 -17.26 30.34
CA TRP A 265 45.18 -16.59 30.38
C TRP A 265 45.12 -15.34 29.49
N ARG A 266 46.20 -14.56 29.42
CA ARG A 266 46.29 -13.42 28.50
C ARG A 266 46.33 -13.86 27.05
N ASP A 267 47.13 -14.88 26.73
CA ASP A 267 47.22 -15.42 25.36
C ASP A 267 45.85 -15.95 24.90
N ALA A 268 45.13 -16.68 25.76
CA ALA A 268 43.78 -17.17 25.46
C ALA A 268 42.75 -16.04 25.31
N LEU A 269 42.87 -14.95 26.09
CA LEU A 269 42.02 -13.76 25.97
C LEU A 269 42.30 -12.98 24.69
N GLU A 270 43.57 -12.85 24.28
CA GLU A 270 43.95 -12.20 23.02
C GLU A 270 43.50 -13.01 21.81
N GLU A 271 43.59 -14.35 21.87
CA GLU A 271 43.11 -15.22 20.80
C GLU A 271 41.57 -15.19 20.68
N LEU A 272 40.85 -15.08 21.81
CA LEU A 272 39.40 -14.83 21.83
C LEU A 272 39.03 -13.48 21.21
N LYS A 273 39.74 -12.40 21.56
CA LYS A 273 39.55 -11.07 20.97
C LYS A 273 39.83 -11.05 19.46
N ARG A 274 40.79 -11.86 18.99
CA ARG A 274 41.11 -11.99 17.57
C ARG A 274 40.04 -12.75 16.79
N ARG A 275 39.35 -13.68 17.45
CA ARG A 275 38.33 -14.54 16.83
C ARG A 275 36.94 -13.91 16.81
N ASP A 276 36.64 -12.98 17.73
CA ASP A 276 35.32 -12.35 17.85
C ASP A 276 35.43 -10.82 18.07
N PRO A 277 35.21 -9.99 17.02
CA PRO A 277 35.41 -8.54 17.09
C PRO A 277 34.39 -7.82 18.00
N SER A 278 33.29 -8.49 18.36
CA SER A 278 32.26 -7.97 19.27
C SER A 278 32.72 -7.87 20.74
N VAL A 279 33.86 -8.50 21.08
CA VAL A 279 34.43 -8.57 22.44
C VAL A 279 35.65 -7.65 22.59
N ALA A 280 36.05 -6.94 21.52
CA ALA A 280 37.24 -6.09 21.50
C ALA A 280 37.20 -4.96 22.55
N ASP A 281 36.03 -4.37 22.78
CA ASP A 281 35.84 -3.22 23.67
C ASP A 281 35.62 -3.60 25.15
N VAL A 282 35.47 -4.88 25.47
CA VAL A 282 35.29 -5.33 26.85
C VAL A 282 36.66 -5.41 27.53
N LYS A 283 36.91 -4.52 28.50
CA LYS A 283 38.03 -4.61 29.43
C LYS A 283 37.81 -5.80 30.39
N ILE A 284 38.17 -6.99 29.93
CA ILE A 284 38.24 -8.17 30.79
C ILE A 284 39.58 -8.10 31.52
N GLU A 285 39.57 -7.55 32.73
CA GLU A 285 40.73 -7.59 33.62
C GLU A 285 40.95 -9.03 34.09
N THR A 286 42.18 -9.52 34.00
CA THR A 286 42.52 -10.86 34.48
C THR A 286 42.40 -10.85 36.01
N PRO A 287 41.52 -11.64 36.63
CA PRO A 287 41.32 -11.60 38.07
C PRO A 287 42.63 -11.97 38.77
N GLU A 288 43.14 -11.11 39.66
CA GLU A 288 44.39 -11.36 40.38
C GLU A 288 44.29 -12.52 41.37
N LYS A 289 43.06 -12.85 41.79
CA LYS A 289 42.75 -13.88 42.76
C LYS A 289 41.55 -14.69 42.29
N LEU A 290 41.71 -16.00 42.23
CA LEU A 290 40.60 -16.92 42.03
C LEU A 290 40.31 -17.60 43.36
N LYS A 291 39.05 -17.48 43.81
CA LYS A 291 38.56 -18.24 44.95
C LYS A 291 38.03 -19.56 44.41
N LEU A 292 38.75 -20.65 44.69
CA LEU A 292 38.29 -22.00 44.37
C LEU A 292 37.19 -22.36 45.38
N PHE A 293 35.99 -22.62 44.87
CA PHE A 293 34.87 -23.15 45.66
C PHE A 293 35.10 -24.61 46.04
#